data_AF-A0A7I9XK71-F1
#
_entry.id   AF-A0A7I9XK71-F1
#
_cell.length_a   1.000
_cell.length_b   1.000
_cell.length_c   1.000
_cell.angle_alpha   90.00
_cell.angle_beta   90.00
_cell.angle_gamma   90.00
#
_symmetry.space_group_name_H-M   'P 1'
#
loop_
_entity.id
_entity.type
_entity.pdbx_description
1 polymer ?
#
loop_
_entity_poly.entity_id
_entity_poly.type
_entity_poly.pdbx_seq_one_letter_code
_entity_poly.pdbx_strand_id
1 'polypeptide(L)' 'MVNPWAADLYDRARARGHDHPHAVRILARAWLHVIWHCWQDHLAYNPDKHRALQKTLTQKGAA' A
#
# COMPACT_ATOMS: atom_id res chain seq x y z
N MET A 1 -1.73 9.13 11.68
CA MET A 1 -0.54 8.41 11.19
C MET A 1 -0.94 7.62 9.96
N VAL A 2 -0.77 8.18 8.76
CA VAL A 2 -1.13 7.52 7.50
C VAL A 2 0.01 6.61 7.08
N ASN A 3 -0.32 5.37 6.69
CA ASN A 3 0.67 4.41 6.20
C ASN A 3 1.40 4.99 4.97
N PRO A 4 2.74 5.17 4.99
CA PRO A 4 3.48 5.85 3.92
C PRO A 4 3.39 5.13 2.57
N TRP A 5 3.19 3.81 2.57
CA TRP A 5 2.93 3.05 1.35
C TRP A 5 1.55 3.35 0.75
N ALA A 6 0.52 3.50 1.59
CA ALA A 6 -0.82 3.82 1.12
C ALA A 6 -0.88 5.23 0.50
N ALA A 7 -0.17 6.19 1.11
CA ALA A 7 -0.02 7.53 0.56
C ALA A 7 0.70 7.52 -0.80
N ASP A 8 1.84 6.86 -0.89
CA ASP A 8 2.62 6.73 -2.13
C ASP A 8 1.85 5.99 -3.24
N LEU A 9 1.05 4.99 -2.90
CA LEU A 9 0.20 4.30 -3.88
C LEU A 9 -0.91 5.22 -4.42
N TYR A 10 -1.51 6.03 -3.55
CA TYR A 10 -2.51 7.03 -3.93
C TYR A 10 -1.90 8.15 -4.80
N ASP A 11 -0.76 8.69 -4.39
CA ASP A 11 -0.05 9.76 -5.10
C ASP A 11 0.41 9.29 -6.48
N ARG A 12 0.94 8.06 -6.60
CA ARG A 12 1.28 7.48 -7.90
C ARG A 12 0.07 7.28 -8.80
N ALA A 13 -1.09 6.90 -8.25
CA ALA A 13 -2.31 6.78 -9.03
C ALA A 13 -2.79 8.15 -9.54
N ARG A 14 -2.73 9.19 -8.69
CA ARG A 14 -3.04 10.57 -9.11
C ARG A 14 -2.05 11.13 -10.13
N ALA A 15 -0.75 10.88 -9.93
CA ALA A 15 0.30 11.33 -10.84
C ALA A 15 0.17 10.75 -12.26
N ARG A 16 -0.46 9.57 -12.40
CA ARG A 16 -0.78 8.95 -13.69
C ARG A 16 -1.99 9.57 -14.40
N GLY A 17 -2.63 10.59 -13.81
CA GLY A 17 -3.81 11.24 -14.38
C GLY A 17 -5.11 10.47 -14.16
N HIS A 18 -5.13 9.48 -13.25
CA HIS A 18 -6.37 8.78 -12.92
C HIS A 18 -7.24 9.59 -11.96
N ASP A 19 -8.55 9.55 -12.18
CA ASP A 19 -9.54 10.14 -11.30
C ASP A 19 -9.49 9.54 -9.88
N HIS A 20 -9.91 10.34 -8.89
CA HIS A 20 -9.97 9.94 -7.48
C HIS A 20 -10.63 8.56 -7.24
N PRO A 21 -11.82 8.23 -7.78
CA PRO A 21 -12.42 6.90 -7.61
C PRO A 21 -11.55 5.77 -8.16
N HIS A 22 -10.81 6.01 -9.24
CA HIS A 22 -9.90 5.02 -9.79
C HIS A 22 -8.68 4.81 -8.88
N ALA A 23 -8.08 5.90 -8.38
CA ALA A 23 -6.99 5.85 -7.41
C ALA A 23 -7.38 5.09 -6.13
N VAL A 24 -8.59 5.34 -5.60
CA VAL A 24 -9.11 4.65 -4.42
C VAL A 24 -9.35 3.16 -4.69
N ARG A 25 -9.82 2.77 -5.89
CA ARG A 25 -9.97 1.35 -6.25
C ARG A 25 -8.64 0.60 -6.29
N ILE A 26 -7.58 1.24 -6.80
CA ILE A 26 -6.22 0.67 -6.78
C ILE A 26 -5.76 0.46 -5.33
N LEU A 27 -5.95 1.46 -4.47
CA LEU A 27 -5.60 1.37 -3.06
C LEU A 27 -6.38 0.26 -2.35
N ALA A 28 -7.69 0.18 -2.55
CA ALA A 28 -8.55 -0.82 -1.96
C ALA A 28 -8.16 -2.25 -2.39
N ARG A 29 -7.88 -2.45 -3.69
CA ARG A 29 -7.42 -3.75 -4.21
C ARG A 29 -6.10 -4.19 -3.57
N ALA A 30 -5.17 -3.26 -3.38
CA ALA A 30 -3.88 -3.56 -2.76
C ALA A 30 -4.04 -3.97 -1.28
N TRP A 31 -4.88 -3.26 -0.53
CA TRP A 31 -5.20 -3.61 0.86
C TRP A 31 -5.97 -4.92 0.99
N LEU A 32 -6.90 -5.19 0.07
CA LEU A 32 -7.66 -6.45 0.07
C LEU A 32 -6.73 -7.65 -0.05
N HIS A 33 -5.67 -7.55 -0.86
CA HIS A 33 -4.69 -8.62 -1.00
C HIS A 33 -3.90 -8.87 0.29
N VAL A 34 -3.54 -7.81 1.02
CA VAL A 34 -2.86 -7.91 2.32
C VAL A 34 -3.77 -8.58 3.36
N ILE A 35 -5.02 -8.13 3.46
CA ILE A 35 -6.00 -8.69 4.39
C ILE A 35 -6.27 -10.16 4.06
N TRP A 36 -6.42 -10.49 2.78
CA TRP A 36 -6.61 -11.87 2.33
C TRP A 36 -5.44 -12.75 2.72
N HIS A 37 -4.20 -12.28 2.54
CA HIS A 37 -3.01 -13.06 2.92
C HIS A 37 -2.90 -13.25 4.44
N CYS A 38 -3.15 -12.19 5.23
CA CYS A 38 -3.23 -12.28 6.69
C CYS A 38 -4.29 -13.29 7.15
N TRP A 39 -5.44 -13.33 6.46
CA TRP A 39 -6.51 -14.27 6.75
C TRP A 39 -6.12 -15.71 6.41
N GLN A 40 -5.49 -15.95 5.26
CA GLN A 40 -5.02 -17.29 4.87
C GLN A 40 -3.95 -17.83 5.82
N ASP A 41 -2.98 -16.99 6.18
CA ASP A 41 -1.88 -17.38 7.05
C ASP A 41 -2.28 -17.43 8.55
N HIS A 42 -3.49 -17.00 8.90
CA HIS A 42 -3.95 -16.83 10.28
C HIS A 42 -2.99 -15.97 11.15
N LEU A 43 -2.34 -14.99 10.52
CA LEU A 43 -1.37 -14.12 11.16
C LEU A 43 -1.92 -12.71 11.27
N ALA A 44 -1.67 -12.08 12.42
CA ALA A 44 -1.90 -10.64 12.58
C ALA A 44 -1.06 -9.85 11.58
N TYR A 45 -1.58 -8.71 11.14
CA TYR A 45 -0.88 -7.82 10.22
C TYR A 45 0.50 -7.42 10.78
N ASN A 46 1.56 -7.85 10.11
CA ASN A 46 2.92 -7.51 10.46
C ASN A 46 3.51 -6.57 9.38
N PRO A 47 3.79 -5.29 9.71
CA PRO A 47 4.36 -4.32 8.77
C PRO A 47 5.77 -4.66 8.29
N ASP A 48 6.52 -5.51 9.01
CA ASP A 48 7.87 -5.94 8.63
C ASP A 48 7.82 -6.95 7.47
N LYS A 49 6.77 -7.77 7.40
CA LYS A 49 6.54 -8.72 6.30
C LYS A 49 5.94 -8.06 5.06
N HIS A 50 5.45 -6.83 5.19
CA HIS A 50 4.85 -6.09 4.10
C HIS A 50 5.94 -5.53 3.15
N ARG A 51 6.42 -6.36 2.23
CA ARG A 51 7.51 -6.02 1.28
C ARG A 51 7.28 -4.71 0.51
N ALA A 52 6.03 -4.41 0.14
CA ALA A 52 5.71 -3.18 -0.57
C ALA A 52 5.87 -1.94 0.32
N LEU A 53 5.52 -2.03 1.60
CA LEU A 53 5.81 -1.01 2.61
C LEU A 53 7.31 -0.85 2.82
N GLN A 54 8.03 -1.95 3.00
CA GLN A 54 9.50 -1.93 3.15
C GLN A 54 10.17 -1.24 1.95
N LYS A 55 9.74 -1.55 0.73
CA LYS A 55 10.23 -0.87 -0.49
C LYS A 55 9.95 0.63 -0.47
N THR A 56 8.74 1.06 -0.13
CA THR A 56 8.42 2.49 -0.04
C THR A 56 9.21 3.19 1.07
N LEU A 57 9.44 2.53 2.21
CA LEU A 57 10.26 3.06 3.31
C LEU A 57 11.73 3.21 2.89
N THR A 58 12.33 2.18 2.29
CA THR A 58 13.69 2.26 1.72
C THR A 58 13.80 3.37 0.70
N GLN A 59 12.80 3.52 -0.17
CA GLN A 59 12.80 4.53 -1.22
C GLN A 59 12.61 5.96 -0.68
N LYS A 60 11.88 6.13 0.44
CA LYS A 60 11.77 7.41 1.15
C LYS A 60 12.99 7.75 2.01
N GLY A 61 13.69 6.76 2.54
CA GLY A 61 14.89 6.97 3.37
C GLY A 61 16.16 7.28 2.56
N ALA A 62 16.11 7.10 1.23
CA ALA A 62 17.19 7.40 0.31
C ALA A 62 17.10 8.81 -0.32
N ALA A 63 16.21 9.67 0.20
CA ALA A 63 15.97 11.04 -0.26
C ALA A 63 16.54 12.07 0.72
#